data_AF-A0AAJ2KS39-F1
#
_entry.id   AF-A0AAJ2KS39-F1
#
_cell.length_a   1.000
_cell.length_b   1.000
_cell.length_c   1.000
_cell.angle_alpha   90.00
_cell.angle_beta   90.00
_cell.angle_gamma   90.00
#
_symmetry.space_group_name_H-M   'P 1'
#
loop_
_entity.id
_entity.type
_entity.pdbx_description
1 polymer ?
#
loop_
_entity_poly.entity_id
_entity_poly.type
_entity_poly.pdbx_seq_one_letter_code
_entity_poly.pdbx_strand_id
1 'polypeptide(L)'
;MNKHECPAMVEITVDDILIKNEEYLFSDDHYAQLLIKGNDGEKINLADLLPADVELGAWSKATGSVTVDGVQYEVYQHSGIETEVLVQVGMRTGLSDV
;
A
#
# COMPACT_ATOMS: atom_id res chain seq x y z
N MET A 1 14.70 3.11 -33.63
CA MET A 1 13.33 3.61 -33.45
C MET A 1 12.61 2.65 -32.51
N ASN A 2 12.26 3.14 -31.33
CA ASN A 2 11.92 2.39 -30.11
C ASN A 2 10.58 1.66 -30.20
N LYS A 3 10.52 0.42 -29.71
CA LYS A 3 9.25 -0.22 -29.34
C LYS A 3 9.27 -0.28 -27.82
N HIS A 4 8.55 0.65 -27.22
CA HIS A 4 8.49 0.87 -25.78
C HIS A 4 8.08 -0.45 -25.13
N GLU A 5 9.03 -1.03 -24.40
CA GLU A 5 8.76 -2.07 -23.42
C GLU A 5 7.71 -1.49 -22.47
N CYS A 6 6.48 -1.98 -22.55
CA CYS A 6 5.49 -1.71 -21.52
C CYS A 6 6.09 -2.23 -20.21
N PRO A 7 6.35 -1.38 -19.20
CA PRO A 7 6.80 -1.88 -17.91
C PRO A 7 5.76 -2.90 -17.46
N ALA A 8 6.23 -4.07 -17.03
CA ALA A 8 5.37 -5.18 -16.63
C ALA A 8 4.24 -4.63 -15.76
N MET A 9 3.01 -4.72 -16.27
CA MET A 9 1.82 -4.36 -15.53
C MET A 9 1.75 -5.36 -14.37
N VAL A 10 1.87 -4.87 -13.15
CA VAL A 10 1.71 -5.68 -11.95
C VAL A 10 0.22 -6.02 -11.86
N GLU A 11 -0.13 -7.25 -12.20
CA GLU A 11 -1.46 -7.79 -11.94
C GLU A 11 -1.57 -8.04 -10.44
N ILE A 12 -2.23 -7.15 -9.72
CA ILE A 12 -2.63 -7.37 -8.33
C ILE A 12 -3.70 -8.46 -8.36
N THR A 13 -3.40 -9.65 -7.85
CA THR A 13 -4.40 -10.73 -7.75
C THR A 13 -5.22 -10.57 -6.46
N VAL A 14 -6.41 -11.18 -6.43
CA VAL A 14 -7.27 -11.15 -5.23
C VAL A 14 -6.61 -11.87 -4.06
N ASP A 15 -5.66 -12.78 -4.32
CA ASP A 15 -4.83 -13.43 -3.31
C ASP A 15 -3.71 -12.51 -2.76
N ASP A 16 -3.31 -11.48 -3.51
CA ASP A 16 -2.36 -10.44 -3.06
C ASP A 16 -3.03 -9.40 -2.16
N ILE A 17 -4.36 -9.23 -2.29
CA ILE A 17 -5.18 -8.40 -1.41
C ILE A 17 -5.75 -9.32 -0.32
N LEU A 18 -5.04 -9.46 0.80
CA LEU A 18 -5.60 -10.11 1.97
C LEU A 18 -6.70 -9.19 2.56
N ILE A 19 -7.91 -9.23 2.00
CA ILE A 19 -9.07 -8.52 2.55
C ILE A 19 -9.42 -9.19 3.86
N LYS A 20 -9.04 -8.56 4.96
CA LYS A 20 -9.86 -8.60 6.16
C LYS A 20 -9.95 -7.19 6.72
N ASN A 21 -11.14 -6.62 6.54
CA ASN A 21 -11.74 -5.49 7.24
C ASN A 21 -11.78 -5.73 8.78
N GLU A 22 -10.69 -6.18 9.38
CA GLU A 22 -10.54 -6.36 10.83
C GLU A 22 -9.57 -5.28 11.31
N GLU A 23 -10.07 -4.39 12.18
CA GLU A 23 -9.27 -3.39 12.89
C GLU A 23 -8.31 -4.12 13.86
N TYR A 24 -7.20 -3.48 14.25
CA TYR A 24 -6.25 -4.00 15.25
C TYR A 24 -5.39 -5.22 14.87
N LEU A 25 -5.34 -5.64 13.60
CA LEU A 25 -4.61 -6.86 13.21
C LEU A 25 -3.08 -6.71 13.34
N PHE A 26 -2.56 -5.53 12.98
CA PHE A 26 -1.12 -5.28 12.84
C PHE A 26 -0.62 -4.04 13.60
N SER A 27 -1.55 -3.17 14.01
CA SER A 27 -1.32 -1.95 14.79
C SER A 27 -2.42 -1.83 15.86
N ASP A 28 -2.14 -1.27 17.04
CA ASP A 28 -3.18 -1.02 18.08
C ASP A 28 -4.14 0.14 17.76
N ASP A 29 -4.18 0.58 16.50
CA ASP A 29 -5.10 1.60 16.04
C ASP A 29 -6.33 0.95 15.36
N HIS A 30 -7.49 1.61 15.46
CA HIS A 30 -8.76 1.08 14.97
C HIS A 30 -8.89 1.18 13.43
N TYR A 31 -7.79 1.36 12.71
CA TYR A 31 -7.85 1.59 11.27
C TYR A 31 -8.01 0.26 10.54
N ALA A 32 -8.77 0.26 9.44
CA ALA A 32 -8.78 -0.87 8.53
C ALA A 32 -7.39 -1.04 7.90
N GLN A 33 -6.89 -2.27 7.76
CA GLN A 33 -5.53 -2.51 7.31
C GLN A 33 -5.50 -3.30 5.99
N LEU A 34 -4.74 -2.80 5.02
CA LEU A 34 -4.45 -3.48 3.76
C LEU A 34 -2.99 -3.90 3.72
N LEU A 35 -2.74 -5.19 3.50
CA LEU A 35 -1.39 -5.73 3.33
C LEU A 35 -1.06 -5.86 1.84
N ILE A 36 0.03 -5.24 1.40
CA ILE A 36 0.52 -5.30 0.02
C ILE A 36 1.86 -6.05 0.00
N LYS A 37 1.87 -7.18 -0.72
CA LYS A 37 3.05 -8.01 -0.96
C LYS A 37 3.50 -7.86 -2.39
N GLY A 38 4.80 -8.04 -2.60
CA GLY A 38 5.42 -7.94 -3.92
C GLY A 38 6.89 -8.30 -3.87
N ASN A 39 7.52 -8.31 -5.05
CA ASN A 39 8.94 -8.55 -5.21
C ASN A 39 9.75 -7.26 -5.03
N ASP A 40 11.04 -7.43 -4.73
CA ASP A 40 11.96 -6.31 -4.61
C ASP A 40 12.02 -5.49 -5.91
N GLY A 41 11.88 -4.18 -5.79
CA GLY A 41 11.88 -3.26 -6.91
C GLY A 41 10.54 -3.09 -7.65
N GLU A 42 9.52 -3.89 -7.34
CA GLU A 42 8.15 -3.65 -7.83
C GLU A 42 7.61 -2.33 -7.28
N LYS A 43 6.75 -1.67 -8.06
CA LYS A 43 6.23 -0.34 -7.74
C LYS A 43 4.73 -0.38 -7.52
N ILE A 44 4.30 0.17 -6.40
CA ILE A 44 2.89 0.46 -6.10
C ILE A 44 2.72 1.99 -6.01
N ASN A 45 1.63 2.53 -6.56
CA ASN A 45 1.24 3.93 -6.34
C ASN A 45 0.03 3.92 -5.39
N LEU A 46 0.18 4.48 -4.19
CA LEU A 46 -0.87 4.40 -3.18
C LEU A 46 -2.11 5.23 -3.56
N ALA A 47 -1.92 6.25 -4.40
CA ALA A 47 -3.04 7.03 -4.96
C ALA A 47 -3.99 6.17 -5.83
N ASP A 48 -3.49 5.10 -6.44
CA ASP A 48 -4.31 4.21 -7.29
C ASP A 48 -5.25 3.31 -6.45
N LEU A 49 -5.06 3.26 -5.12
CA LEU A 49 -5.90 2.51 -4.20
C LEU A 49 -7.15 3.29 -3.79
N LEU A 50 -7.19 4.60 -4.04
CA LEU A 50 -8.31 5.46 -3.70
C LEU A 50 -9.36 5.46 -4.82
N PRO A 51 -10.66 5.43 -4.49
CA PRO A 51 -11.69 5.69 -5.49
C PRO A 51 -11.58 7.14 -6.00
N ALA A 52 -11.99 7.35 -7.25
CA ALA A 52 -11.74 8.59 -7.99
C ALA A 52 -12.37 9.87 -7.38
N ASP A 53 -13.25 9.72 -6.39
CA ASP A 53 -13.95 10.80 -5.68
C ASP A 53 -13.37 11.11 -4.29
N VAL A 54 -12.31 10.43 -3.87
CA VAL A 54 -11.59 10.71 -2.61
C VAL A 54 -10.47 11.72 -2.89
N GLU A 55 -10.82 13.01 -2.92
CA GLU A 55 -9.85 14.10 -3.14
C GLU A 55 -9.29 14.73 -1.85
N LEU A 56 -9.82 14.40 -0.67
CA LEU A 56 -9.39 15.03 0.57
C LEU A 56 -8.36 14.17 1.30
N GLY A 57 -7.08 14.51 1.17
CA GLY A 57 -6.03 13.99 2.03
C GLY A 57 -4.76 13.60 1.28
N ALA A 58 -3.79 13.17 2.08
CA ALA A 58 -2.46 12.81 1.61
C ALA A 58 -2.01 11.49 2.22
N TRP A 59 -1.26 10.70 1.45
CA TRP A 59 -0.57 9.54 1.99
C TRP A 59 0.69 9.98 2.75
N SER A 60 0.84 9.48 3.97
CA SER A 60 2.01 9.71 4.79
C SER A 60 2.56 8.40 5.32
N LYS A 61 3.88 8.28 5.34
CA LYS A 61 4.55 7.12 5.93
C LYS A 61 4.60 7.29 7.44
N ALA A 62 4.13 6.29 8.17
CA ALA A 62 4.27 6.27 9.63
C ALA A 62 5.74 6.05 10.02
N THR A 63 6.13 6.52 11.20
CA THR A 63 7.49 6.35 11.74
C THR A 63 7.82 4.88 12.07
N GLY A 64 6.80 4.02 12.15
CA GLY A 64 6.92 2.60 12.49
C GLY A 64 6.85 1.64 11.30
N SER A 65 7.22 0.40 11.56
CA SER A 65 7.07 -0.74 10.64
C SER A 65 6.48 -1.92 11.40
N VAL A 66 5.71 -2.76 10.72
CA VAL A 66 5.14 -3.98 11.32
C VAL A 66 5.83 -5.21 10.76
N THR A 67 5.99 -6.26 11.58
CA THR A 67 6.45 -7.58 11.13
C THR A 67 5.31 -8.57 11.18
N VAL A 68 4.99 -9.19 10.04
CA VAL A 68 3.94 -10.21 9.91
C VAL A 68 4.59 -11.47 9.36
N ASP A 69 4.48 -12.59 10.07
CA ASP A 69 5.09 -13.88 9.71
C ASP A 69 6.60 -13.80 9.36
N GLY A 70 7.32 -12.91 10.03
CA GLY A 70 8.76 -12.70 9.81
C GLY A 70 9.10 -11.80 8.62
N VAL A 71 8.11 -11.24 7.93
CA VAL A 71 8.27 -10.26 6.84
C VAL A 71 7.99 -8.86 7.36
N GLN A 72 8.83 -7.89 7.02
CA GLN A 72 8.69 -6.50 7.46
C GLN A 72 7.89 -5.65 6.45
N TYR A 73 7.03 -4.79 6.96
CA TYR A 73 6.16 -3.89 6.21
C TYR A 73 6.28 -2.45 6.70
N GLU A 74 6.32 -1.53 5.77
CA GLU A 74 6.24 -0.09 6.00
C GLU A 74 4.77 0.33 6.06
N VAL A 75 4.38 1.12 7.06
CA VAL A 75 2.99 1.51 7.27
C VAL A 75 2.74 2.90 6.67
N TYR A 76 1.65 3.02 5.92
CA TYR A 76 1.19 4.27 5.31
C TYR A 76 -0.23 4.57 5.76
N GLN A 77 -0.46 5.83 6.13
CA GLN A 77 -1.76 6.32 6.57
C GLN A 77 -2.20 7.47 5.66
N HIS A 78 -3.48 7.49 5.30
CA HIS A 78 -4.06 8.57 4.53
C HIS A 78 -4.87 9.50 5.45
N SER A 79 -4.67 10.80 5.34
CA SER A 79 -5.28 11.77 6.28
C SER A 79 -6.81 11.93 6.15
N GLY A 80 -7.38 11.41 5.05
CA GLY A 80 -8.82 11.51 4.77
C GLY A 80 -9.64 10.22 4.94
N ILE A 81 -8.99 9.08 5.20
CA ILE A 81 -9.69 7.80 5.37
C ILE A 81 -9.12 7.03 6.56
N GLU A 82 -9.98 6.28 7.26
CA GLU A 82 -9.60 5.43 8.38
C GLU A 82 -9.03 4.09 7.88
N THR A 83 -7.96 4.16 7.08
CA THR A 83 -7.26 2.98 6.53
C THR A 83 -5.74 3.15 6.56
N GLU A 84 -5.05 2.09 6.98
CA GLU A 84 -3.60 1.93 6.83
C GLU A 84 -3.27 0.95 5.69
N VAL A 85 -2.17 1.22 5.01
CA VAL A 85 -1.59 0.32 4.00
C VAL A 85 -0.20 -0.09 4.45
N LEU A 86 -0.01 -1.41 4.60
CA LEU A 86 1.24 -2.04 4.96
C LEU A 86 1.91 -2.55 3.69
N VAL A 87 3.00 -1.90 3.26
CA VAL A 87 3.74 -2.28 2.04
C VAL A 87 5.01 -3.02 2.41
N GLN A 88 5.22 -4.20 1.82
CA GLN A 88 6.41 -5.01 2.10
C GLN A 88 7.71 -4.23 1.83
N VAL A 89 8.65 -4.31 2.77
CA VAL A 89 9.99 -3.72 2.61
C VAL A 89 10.69 -4.32 1.38
N GLY A 90 11.25 -3.44 0.53
CA GLY A 90 11.87 -3.79 -0.76
C GLY A 90 11.05 -3.34 -1.96
N MET A 91 9.74 -3.11 -1.79
CA MET A 91 8.91 -2.48 -2.82
C MET A 91 9.16 -0.95 -2.89
N ARG A 92 8.88 -0.36 -4.04
CA ARG A 92 8.93 1.09 -4.27
C ARG A 92 7.53 1.69 -4.16
N THR A 93 7.35 2.68 -3.30
CA THR A 93 6.08 3.37 -3.16
C THR A 93 6.07 4.71 -3.90
N GLY A 94 5.02 4.93 -4.67
CA GLY A 94 4.62 6.25 -5.16
C GLY A 94 3.62 6.86 -4.18
N LEU A 95 3.97 8.01 -3.61
CA LEU A 95 3.08 8.84 -2.82
C LEU A 95 2.73 10.02 -3.73
N SER A 96 1.63 9.91 -4.48
CA SER A 96 1.25 11.03 -5.36
C SER A 96 0.22 11.89 -4.63
N ASP A 97 0.69 13.03 -4.13
CA ASP A 97 -0.11 14.21 -3.75
C ASP A 97 0.23 15.33 -4.74
N VAL A 98 -0.76 16.13 -5.17
CA VAL A 98 -0.54 17.44 -5.81
C VAL A 98 -0.56 18.52 -4.74
#